data_AF-A0A937SEM9-F1
#
_entry.id   AF-A0A937SEM9-F1
#
_cell.length_a   1.000
_cell.length_b   1.000
_cell.length_c   1.000
_cell.angle_alpha   90.00
_cell.angle_beta   90.00
_cell.angle_gamma   90.00
#
_symmetry.space_group_name_H-M   'P 1'
#
loop_
_entity.id
_entity.type
_entity.pdbx_description
1 polymer ?
#
loop_
_entity_poly.entity_id
_entity_poly.type
_entity_poly.pdbx_seq_one_letter_code
_entity_poly.pdbx_strand_id
1 'polypeptide(L)'
;MQCSLCSHPKAHKHGKMPNGHQHYLCPICHQTFSESFDSFYYRHHLRAKQIRQVLQAHSEGSSLWGISRTTRLAYNTVVSIVRAASQKAQLVHNAEVQAVQNEEISVSHCTSGQLKFEMMML
;
A
#
# COMPACT_ATOMS: atom_id res chain seq x y z
N MET A 1 -14.03 -6.45 17.30
CA MET A 1 -12.84 -6.06 16.52
C MET A 1 -11.87 -5.41 17.48
N GLN A 2 -10.58 -5.77 17.40
CA GLN A 2 -9.52 -5.10 18.16
C GLN A 2 -9.29 -3.70 17.58
N CYS A 3 -9.04 -2.70 18.42
CA CYS A 3 -8.73 -1.35 17.98
C CYS A 3 -7.30 -1.30 17.40
N SER A 4 -7.17 -0.92 16.13
CA SER A 4 -5.87 -0.83 15.44
C SER A 4 -4.95 0.30 15.93
N LEU A 5 -5.45 1.20 16.78
CA LEU A 5 -4.70 2.38 17.27
C LEU A 5 -4.10 2.17 18.66
N CYS A 6 -4.81 1.48 19.55
CA CYS A 6 -4.40 1.25 20.94
C CYS A 6 -4.37 -0.23 21.31
N SER A 7 -4.55 -1.12 20.34
CA SER A 7 -4.59 -2.58 20.50
C SER A 7 -5.64 -3.09 21.49
N HIS A 8 -6.61 -2.27 21.89
CA HIS A 8 -7.65 -2.69 22.84
C HIS A 8 -8.59 -3.74 22.21
N PRO A 9 -8.86 -4.88 22.86
CA PRO A 9 -9.57 -6.02 22.26
C PRO A 9 -11.05 -5.75 21.91
N LYS A 10 -11.69 -4.74 22.52
CA LYS A 10 -13.12 -4.47 22.37
C LYS A 10 -13.42 -3.08 21.81
N ALA A 11 -13.59 -2.99 20.49
CA ALA A 11 -14.22 -1.82 19.86
C ALA A 11 -15.72 -2.06 19.61
N HIS A 12 -16.53 -1.01 19.76
CA HIS A 12 -17.99 -1.04 19.59
C HIS A 12 -18.38 -0.56 18.19
N LYS A 13 -19.45 -1.10 17.62
CA LYS A 13 -20.00 -0.65 16.33
C LYS A 13 -20.64 0.73 16.49
N HIS A 14 -20.19 1.70 15.70
CA HIS A 14 -20.64 3.08 15.72
C HIS A 14 -21.13 3.51 14.32
N GLY A 15 -22.32 3.03 13.93
CA GLY A 15 -22.95 3.40 12.65
C GLY A 15 -22.25 2.85 11.39
N LYS A 16 -22.79 3.20 10.22
CA LYS A 16 -22.24 2.83 8.91
C LYS A 16 -21.98 4.08 8.07
N MET A 17 -20.91 4.06 7.26
CA MET A 17 -20.67 5.08 6.25
C MET A 17 -21.76 5.06 5.17
N PRO A 18 -21.95 6.16 4.42
CA PRO A 18 -22.80 6.17 3.22
C PRO A 18 -22.43 5.07 2.21
N ASN A 19 -21.14 4.70 2.15
CA ASN A 19 -20.62 3.65 1.28
C ASN A 19 -20.89 2.22 1.81
N GLY A 20 -21.58 2.07 2.94
CA GLY A 20 -21.94 0.79 3.55
C GLY A 20 -20.89 0.19 4.50
N HIS A 21 -19.67 0.74 4.55
CA HIS A 21 -18.62 0.29 5.45
C HIS A 21 -18.97 0.55 6.93
N GLN A 22 -18.71 -0.43 7.79
CA GLN A 22 -18.97 -0.33 9.22
C GLN A 22 -17.93 0.59 9.89
N HIS A 23 -18.40 1.49 10.76
CA HIS A 23 -17.56 2.28 11.66
C HIS A 23 -17.52 1.64 13.05
N TYR A 24 -16.36 1.74 13.70
CA TYR A 24 -16.10 1.26 15.04
C TYR A 24 -15.53 2.39 15.91
N LEU A 25 -15.98 2.47 17.15
CA LEU A 25 -15.49 3.39 18.17
C LEU A 25 -14.78 2.60 19.25
N CYS A 26 -13.56 3.02 19.59
CA CYS A 26 -12.86 2.49 20.75
C CYS A 26 -13.29 3.22 22.03
N PRO A 27 -13.65 2.51 23.11
CA PRO A 27 -14.06 3.15 24.37
C PRO A 27 -12.89 3.78 25.14
N ILE A 28 -11.64 3.38 24.87
CA ILE A 28 -10.46 3.88 25.59
C ILE A 28 -9.86 5.10 24.89
N CYS A 29 -9.53 4.98 23.60
CA CYS A 29 -8.90 6.08 22.87
C CYS A 29 -9.92 7.05 22.27
N HIS A 30 -11.22 6.74 22.35
CA HIS A 30 -12.33 7.51 21.77
C HIS A 30 -12.18 7.81 20.26
N GLN A 31 -11.27 7.13 19.57
CA GLN A 31 -11.09 7.29 18.13
C GLN A 31 -12.02 6.36 17.37
N THR A 32 -12.54 6.89 16.26
CA THR A 32 -13.38 6.15 15.31
C THR A 32 -12.52 5.63 14.17
N PHE A 33 -12.68 4.37 13.83
CA PHE A 33 -12.01 3.74 12.69
C PHE A 33 -13.00 2.95 11.85
N SER A 34 -12.73 2.83 10.54
CA SER A 34 -13.54 2.02 9.64
C SER A 34 -13.09 0.57 9.64
N GLU A 35 -13.95 -0.34 9.20
CA GLU A 35 -13.58 -1.74 8.97
C GLU A 35 -12.37 -1.91 8.03
N SER A 36 -12.25 -1.04 7.04
CA SER A 36 -11.14 -1.00 6.10
C SER A 36 -9.88 -0.28 6.62
N PHE A 37 -9.87 0.15 7.88
CA PHE A 37 -8.73 0.85 8.49
C PHE A 37 -7.47 -0.01 8.38
N ASP A 38 -6.35 0.62 7.99
CA ASP A 38 -5.06 0.00 7.68
C ASP A 38 -5.01 -0.97 6.46
N SER A 39 -6.16 -1.25 5.83
CA SER A 39 -6.16 -1.98 4.56
C SER A 39 -5.57 -1.12 3.42
N PHE A 40 -5.06 -1.77 2.39
CA PHE A 40 -4.62 -1.09 1.15
C PHE A 40 -5.74 -0.29 0.48
N TYR A 41 -7.00 -0.59 0.80
CA TYR A 41 -8.19 0.02 0.22
C TYR A 41 -8.69 1.21 1.05
N TYR A 42 -8.05 1.53 2.17
CA TYR A 42 -8.45 2.62 3.05
C TYR A 42 -8.36 3.97 2.32
N ARG A 43 -9.48 4.73 2.33
CA ARG A 43 -9.65 6.05 1.66
C ARG A 43 -9.49 6.08 0.14
N HIS A 44 -9.28 4.94 -0.51
CA HIS A 44 -9.32 4.90 -1.96
C HIS A 44 -10.77 4.82 -2.45
N HIS A 45 -11.17 5.76 -3.31
CA HIS A 45 -12.45 5.71 -4.03
C HIS A 45 -12.47 4.64 -5.14
N LEU A 46 -11.34 3.95 -5.34
CA LEU A 46 -11.15 2.95 -6.38
C LEU A 46 -11.70 1.60 -5.95
N ARG A 47 -12.26 0.86 -6.91
CA ARG A 47 -12.70 -0.51 -6.66
C ARG A 47 -11.49 -1.40 -6.43
N ALA A 48 -11.61 -2.36 -5.51
CA ALA A 48 -10.52 -3.30 -5.21
C ALA A 48 -9.98 -4.04 -6.46
N LYS A 49 -10.86 -4.34 -7.43
CA LYS A 49 -10.48 -4.94 -8.71
C LYS A 49 -9.50 -4.08 -9.52
N GLN A 50 -9.71 -2.77 -9.58
CA GLN A 50 -8.85 -1.86 -10.35
C GLN A 50 -7.46 -1.77 -9.72
N ILE A 51 -7.40 -1.72 -8.40
CA ILE A 51 -6.13 -1.72 -7.67
C ILE A 51 -5.34 -3.00 -7.95
N ARG A 52 -5.99 -4.17 -7.90
CA ARG A 52 -5.35 -5.46 -8.22
C ARG A 52 -4.82 -5.48 -9.65
N GLN A 53 -5.57 -4.96 -10.61
CA GLN A 53 -5.12 -4.85 -12.00
C GLN A 53 -3.89 -3.97 -12.16
N VAL A 54 -3.83 -2.82 -11.46
CA VAL A 54 -2.65 -1.94 -11.46
C VAL A 54 -1.42 -2.67 -10.91
N LEU A 55 -1.57 -3.33 -9.75
CA LEU A 55 -0.45 -4.03 -9.10
C LEU A 55 0.04 -5.22 -9.91
N GLN A 56 -0.89 -6.00 -10.49
CA GLN A 56 -0.57 -7.11 -11.37
C GLN A 56 0.20 -6.63 -12.60
N ALA A 57 -0.33 -5.65 -13.33
CA ALA A 57 0.33 -5.14 -14.53
C ALA A 57 1.72 -4.54 -14.21
N HIS A 58 1.89 -3.92 -13.05
CA HIS A 58 3.20 -3.44 -12.59
C HIS A 58 4.18 -4.59 -12.34
N SER A 59 3.73 -5.67 -11.68
CA SER A 59 4.56 -6.86 -11.44
C SER A 59 4.95 -7.60 -12.72
N GLU A 60 4.12 -7.52 -13.77
CA GLU A 60 4.39 -8.04 -15.11
C GLU A 60 5.39 -7.16 -15.89
N GLY A 61 5.82 -6.03 -15.34
CA GLY A 61 6.79 -5.11 -15.97
C GLY A 61 6.16 -4.06 -16.89
N SER A 62 4.83 -3.87 -16.85
CA SER A 62 4.18 -2.82 -17.64
C SER A 62 4.61 -1.43 -17.16
N SER A 63 4.82 -0.51 -18.11
CA SER A 63 5.14 0.88 -17.78
C SER A 63 3.97 1.57 -17.07
N LEU A 64 4.27 2.48 -16.14
CA LEU A 64 3.25 3.22 -15.37
C LEU A 64 2.28 3.98 -16.29
N TRP A 65 2.80 4.51 -17.40
CA TRP A 65 2.02 5.15 -18.46
C TRP A 65 1.11 4.15 -19.20
N GLY A 66 1.61 2.95 -19.53
CA GLY A 66 0.82 1.88 -20.12
C GLY A 66 -0.34 1.46 -19.22
N ILE A 67 -0.07 1.30 -17.92
CA ILE A 67 -1.08 0.95 -16.92
C ILE A 67 -2.16 2.01 -16.83
N SER A 68 -1.79 3.30 -16.82
CA SER A 68 -2.74 4.42 -16.80
C SER A 68 -3.71 4.38 -17.99
N ARG A 69 -3.20 4.07 -19.20
CA ARG A 69 -4.03 3.93 -20.41
C ARG A 69 -4.98 2.74 -20.33
N THR A 70 -4.51 1.57 -19.89
CA THR A 70 -5.33 0.35 -19.84
C THR A 70 -6.40 0.42 -18.74
N THR A 71 -6.05 0.97 -17.58
CA THR A 71 -6.95 1.04 -16.40
C THR A 71 -7.83 2.28 -16.38
N ARG A 72 -7.58 3.25 -17.26
CA ARG A 72 -8.22 4.58 -17.30
C ARG A 72 -8.11 5.35 -15.98
N LEU A 73 -7.05 5.10 -15.23
CA LEU A 73 -6.72 5.84 -14.01
C LEU A 73 -5.74 6.96 -14.35
N ALA A 74 -5.84 8.08 -13.64
CA ALA A 74 -4.86 9.16 -13.79
C ALA A 74 -3.46 8.65 -13.42
N TYR A 75 -2.44 9.11 -14.17
CA TYR A 75 -1.06 8.68 -13.98
C TYR A 75 -0.59 8.81 -12.53
N ASN A 76 -0.84 9.95 -11.90
CA ASN A 76 -0.48 10.20 -10.50
C ASN A 76 -1.16 9.23 -9.52
N THR A 77 -2.37 8.77 -9.83
CA THR A 77 -3.07 7.76 -9.04
C THR A 77 -2.38 6.41 -9.15
N VAL A 78 -1.96 6.00 -10.35
CA VAL A 78 -1.19 4.76 -10.57
C VAL A 78 0.14 4.84 -9.80
N VAL A 79 0.86 5.96 -9.91
CA VAL A 79 2.11 6.18 -9.18
C VAL A 79 1.90 6.08 -7.66
N SER A 80 0.84 6.71 -7.13
CA SER A 80 0.53 6.68 -5.71
C SER A 80 0.23 5.26 -5.22
N ILE A 81 -0.53 4.47 -5.99
CA ILE A 81 -0.83 3.06 -5.68
C ILE A 81 0.46 2.24 -5.62
N VAL A 82 1.31 2.36 -6.64
CA VAL A 82 2.56 1.61 -6.72
C VAL A 82 3.48 1.97 -5.55
N ARG A 83 3.65 3.26 -5.24
CA ARG A 83 4.46 3.70 -4.10
C ARG A 83 3.94 3.17 -2.76
N ALA A 84 2.63 3.22 -2.53
CA ALA A 84 2.03 2.69 -1.32
C ALA A 84 2.24 1.17 -1.19
N ALA A 85 2.18 0.45 -2.32
CA ALA A 85 2.47 -1.00 -2.35
C ALA A 85 3.94 -1.29 -2.07
N SER A 86 4.87 -0.54 -2.66
CA SER A 86 6.30 -0.68 -2.40
C SER A 86 6.65 -0.43 -0.93
N GLN A 87 6.06 0.59 -0.29
CA GLN A 87 6.28 0.86 1.12
C GLN A 87 5.83 -0.30 2.01
N LYS A 88 4.64 -0.86 1.75
CA LYS A 88 4.16 -2.03 2.49
C LYS A 88 5.00 -3.28 2.22
N ALA A 89 5.41 -3.51 0.98
CA ALA A 89 6.28 -4.63 0.62
C ALA A 89 7.63 -4.54 1.34
N GLN A 90 8.20 -3.34 1.46
CA GLN A 90 9.44 -3.13 2.21
C GLN A 90 9.29 -3.49 3.70
N LEU A 91 8.17 -3.12 4.32
CA LEU A 91 7.90 -3.46 5.73
C LEU A 91 7.81 -4.98 5.94
N VAL A 92 7.10 -5.68 5.05
CA VAL A 92 6.98 -7.15 5.10
C VAL A 92 8.34 -7.80 4.86
N HIS A 93 9.06 -7.36 3.83
CA HIS A 93 10.39 -7.87 3.51
C HIS A 93 11.36 -7.69 4.68
N ASN A 94 11.38 -6.51 5.30
CA ASN A 94 12.25 -6.24 6.45
C ASN A 94 11.92 -7.15 7.65
N ALA A 95 10.64 -7.41 7.90
CA ALA A 95 10.21 -8.30 8.97
C ALA A 95 10.61 -9.76 8.70
N GLU A 96 10.49 -10.21 7.45
CA GLU A 96 10.88 -11.57 7.03
C GLU A 96 12.39 -11.76 7.08
N VAL A 97 13.18 -10.80 6.57
CA VAL A 97 14.65 -10.86 6.57
C VAL A 97 15.21 -10.96 7.98
N GLN A 98 14.63 -10.26 8.97
CA GLN A 98 15.07 -10.33 10.36
C GLN A 98 14.82 -11.69 11.02
N ALA A 99 13.86 -12.48 10.52
CA ALA A 99 13.51 -13.77 11.09
C ALA A 99 14.44 -14.91 10.64
N VAL A 100 15.18 -14.74 9.54
CA VAL A 100 16.01 -15.80 8.96
C VAL A 100 17.41 -15.78 9.57
N GLN A 101 17.82 -16.89 10.19
CA GLN A 101 19.21 -17.12 10.60
C GLN A 101 20.02 -17.57 9.39
N ASN A 102 21.05 -16.79 8.99
CA ASN A 102 21.87 -17.06 7.82
C ASN A 102 23.33 -17.28 8.22
N GLU A 103 23.94 -18.36 7.73
CA GLU A 103 25.37 -18.67 7.94
C GLU A 103 26.27 -17.97 6.92
N GLU A 104 25.76 -17.71 5.71
CA GLU A 104 26.48 -17.06 4.62
C GLU A 104 25.53 -16.17 3.79
N ILE A 105 26.02 -15.03 3.30
CA ILE A 105 25.25 -14.06 2.51
C ILE A 105 25.97 -13.83 1.18
N SER A 106 25.39 -14.33 0.08
CA SER A 106 25.89 -14.07 -1.28
C SER A 106 25.37 -12.74 -1.82
N VAL A 107 26.25 -11.87 -2.33
CA VAL A 107 25.88 -10.56 -2.90
C VAL A 107 25.96 -10.60 -4.42
N SER A 108 24.82 -10.41 -5.10
CA SER A 108 24.76 -10.22 -6.54
C SER A 108 24.47 -8.76 -6.89
N HIS A 109 25.31 -8.15 -7.73
CA HIS A 109 25.07 -6.80 -8.21
C HIS A 109 24.40 -6.82 -9.59
N CYS A 110 23.23 -6.19 -9.70
CA CYS A 110 22.57 -5.93 -10.98
C CYS A 110 22.65 -4.43 -11.28
N THR A 111 23.41 -4.04 -12.31
CA THR A 111 23.42 -2.65 -12.81
C THR A 111 22.14 -2.39 -13.60
N SER A 112 21.18 -1.67 -13.03
CA SER A 112 20.08 -1.07 -13.78
C SER A 112 20.49 0.34 -14.22
N GLY A 113 20.47 0.64 -15.53
CA GLY A 113 20.84 1.94 -16.06
C GLY A 113 19.87 3.05 -15.64
N GLN A 114 20.20 3.78 -14.58
CA GLN A 114 19.54 5.04 -14.23
C GLN A 114 20.37 6.20 -14.80
N LEU A 115 19.94 6.75 -15.93
CA LEU A 115 20.51 7.99 -16.46
C LEU A 115 20.07 9.15 -15.54
N LYS A 116 20.95 9.54 -14.61
CA LYS A 116 20.85 10.81 -13.89
C LYS A 116 21.04 11.96 -14.89
N PHE A 117 19.95 12.59 -15.31
CA PHE A 117 19.99 13.96 -15.85
C PHE A 117 20.12 14.93 -14.65
N GLU A 118 21.27 14.93 -13.99
CA GLU A 118 21.74 16.11 -13.28
C GLU A 118 22.76 16.78 -14.20
N MET A 119 22.42 17.98 -14.70
CA MET A 119 23.31 19.08 -15.10
C MET A 119 22.78 19.81 -16.34
N MET A 120 21.85 20.75 -16.12
CA MET A 120 21.64 21.91 -17.01
C MET A 120 20.73 22.93 -16.32
N MET A 121 21.29 23.63 -15.33
CA MET A 121 20.95 25.02 -15.01
C MET A 121 22.23 25.68 -14.49
N LEU A 122 23.07 26.09 -15.44
CA LEU A 122 23.92 27.27 -15.36
C LEU A 122 23.34 28.29 -16.33
#